data_AF-A0A085ZRL3-F1
#
_entry.id   AF-A0A085ZRL3-F1
#
_cell.length_a   1.000
_cell.length_b   1.000
_cell.length_c   1.000
_cell.angle_alpha   90.00
_cell.angle_beta   90.00
_cell.angle_gamma   90.00
#
_symmetry.space_group_name_H-M   'P 1'
#
loop_
_entity.id
_entity.type
_entity.pdbx_description
1 polymer ?
#
loop_
_entity_poly.entity_id
_entity_poly.type
_entity_poly.pdbx_seq_one_letter_code
_entity_poly.pdbx_strand_id
1 'polypeptide(L)'
;MKNITGFFLSLLLVSCHQKNETIVKKNIEHAKADTLDKIDIDKTLFSVYDLSKTTTAIVVNLDDSNTNNGPKFDEIFNQVNAKDSLYNVLYQDTTKVQNFEYYDTLGSFKLIRNKTLEREIKKIVDKSYYVYGTKGFSKVTINEVVCGLDECRTNFIAFPIENFDTAKNGKPVFCSKQLLKINYQKSYFDVQKKVLDYEEILTKDYDYKDDIKTKIFANIGDAYVAYKDDFMWGKDSKKSKCNFAGRAIYIVKKDKPIKKFWADGLDLFGIPCD
;
A
#
# COMPACT_ATOMS: atom_id res chain seq x y z
N MET A 1 -77.91 -26.94 -18.08
CA MET A 1 -76.47 -26.89 -18.41
C MET A 1 -76.09 -25.43 -18.65
N LYS A 2 -75.42 -24.80 -17.69
CA LYS A 2 -74.91 -23.42 -17.78
C LYS A 2 -73.50 -23.41 -17.19
N ASN A 3 -72.52 -23.06 -18.01
CA ASN A 3 -71.11 -22.97 -17.66
C ASN A 3 -70.86 -21.73 -16.79
N ILE A 4 -70.24 -21.92 -15.63
CA ILE A 4 -69.73 -20.85 -14.76
C ILE A 4 -68.26 -21.19 -14.49
N THR A 5 -67.35 -20.45 -15.11
CA THR A 5 -65.98 -20.22 -14.63
C THR A 5 -65.39 -19.07 -15.43
N GLY A 6 -65.77 -17.85 -15.06
CA GLY A 6 -65.13 -16.61 -15.48
C GLY A 6 -64.49 -15.95 -14.27
N PHE A 7 -63.21 -16.20 -14.04
CA PHE A 7 -62.38 -15.40 -13.13
C PHE A 7 -60.94 -15.44 -13.64
N PHE A 8 -60.70 -14.72 -14.74
CA PHE A 8 -59.36 -14.51 -15.29
C PHE A 8 -58.85 -13.14 -14.84
N LEU A 9 -57.77 -13.18 -14.06
CA LEU A 9 -56.63 -12.27 -14.15
C LEU A 9 -56.95 -10.77 -14.28
N SER A 10 -57.29 -10.15 -13.16
CA SER A 10 -56.90 -8.76 -12.90
C SER A 10 -55.82 -8.78 -11.81
N LEU A 11 -54.83 -7.89 -11.91
CA LEU A 11 -53.56 -7.82 -11.15
C LEU A 11 -52.39 -8.61 -11.75
N LEU A 12 -51.77 -8.02 -12.78
CA LEU A 12 -50.30 -7.90 -12.91
C LEU A 12 -49.96 -7.04 -14.14
N LEU A 13 -50.44 -5.79 -14.13
CA LEU A 13 -49.88 -4.72 -14.97
C LEU A 13 -49.41 -3.60 -14.04
N VAL A 14 -48.41 -3.91 -13.21
CA VAL A 14 -47.59 -2.88 -12.59
C VAL A 14 -46.75 -2.28 -13.70
N SER A 15 -47.20 -1.11 -14.15
CA SER A 15 -46.48 -0.19 -15.01
C SER A 15 -45.03 -0.03 -14.55
N CYS A 16 -44.10 -0.65 -15.26
CA CYS A 16 -42.70 -0.23 -15.29
C CYS A 16 -42.64 1.17 -15.91
N HIS A 17 -42.73 2.19 -15.05
CA HIS A 17 -42.25 3.52 -15.40
C HIS A 17 -40.73 3.43 -15.51
N GLN A 18 -40.23 3.12 -16.71
CA GLN A 18 -38.84 3.37 -17.07
C GLN A 18 -38.62 4.88 -16.99
N LYS A 19 -38.09 5.34 -15.85
CA LYS A 19 -37.40 6.62 -15.79
C LYS A 19 -36.26 6.53 -16.80
N ASN A 20 -36.41 7.25 -17.91
CA ASN A 20 -35.32 7.58 -18.80
C ASN A 20 -34.29 8.37 -18.00
N GLU A 21 -33.35 7.66 -17.37
CA GLU A 21 -32.11 8.28 -16.92
C GLU A 21 -31.45 8.83 -18.16
N THR A 22 -31.47 10.15 -18.26
CA THR A 22 -30.68 10.88 -19.23
C THR A 22 -29.24 10.49 -18.94
N ILE A 23 -28.66 9.64 -19.80
CA ILE A 23 -27.24 9.32 -19.77
C ILE A 23 -26.55 10.64 -20.08
N VAL A 24 -26.22 11.39 -19.03
CA VAL A 24 -25.27 12.47 -19.08
C VAL A 24 -23.97 11.80 -19.49
N LYS A 25 -23.67 11.85 -20.79
CA LYS A 25 -22.32 11.63 -21.29
C LYS A 25 -21.45 12.65 -20.57
N LYS A 26 -20.89 12.22 -19.44
CA LYS A 26 -19.82 12.94 -18.77
C LYS A 26 -18.72 12.97 -19.81
N ASN A 27 -18.55 14.12 -20.47
CA ASN A 27 -17.34 14.43 -21.21
C ASN A 27 -16.23 14.33 -20.16
N ILE A 28 -15.65 13.14 -20.06
CA ILE A 28 -14.33 12.96 -19.49
C ILE A 28 -13.45 13.66 -20.52
N GLU A 29 -13.23 14.97 -20.32
CA GLU A 29 -12.07 15.62 -20.89
C GLU A 29 -10.91 14.67 -20.64
N HIS A 30 -10.32 14.16 -21.72
CA HIS A 30 -9.08 13.43 -21.65
C HIS A 30 -8.01 14.41 -21.18
N ALA A 31 -7.97 14.66 -19.88
CA ALA A 31 -6.88 15.37 -19.24
C ALA A 31 -5.60 14.71 -19.74
N LYS A 32 -4.73 15.52 -20.37
CA LYS A 32 -3.41 15.10 -20.85
C LYS A 32 -2.78 14.27 -19.73
N ALA A 33 -2.31 13.07 -20.07
CA ALA A 33 -1.68 12.22 -19.08
C ALA A 33 -0.55 13.01 -18.41
N ASP A 34 -0.54 13.04 -17.08
CA ASP A 34 0.58 13.60 -16.35
C ASP A 34 1.83 12.81 -16.77
N THR A 35 2.82 13.54 -17.28
CA THR A 35 4.15 12.97 -17.52
C THR A 35 4.83 12.81 -16.17
N LEU A 36 5.67 11.80 -16.01
CA LEU A 36 6.39 11.53 -14.76
C LEU A 36 7.14 12.79 -14.24
N ASP A 37 7.59 13.63 -15.16
CA ASP A 37 8.28 14.89 -14.89
C ASP A 37 7.44 15.92 -14.09
N LYS A 38 6.12 15.71 -13.97
CA LYS A 38 5.21 16.54 -13.15
C LYS A 38 4.90 15.94 -11.78
N ILE A 39 5.28 14.68 -11.55
CA ILE A 39 4.99 13.96 -10.32
C ILE A 39 6.22 14.07 -9.43
N ASP A 40 6.14 14.82 -8.32
CA ASP A 40 7.17 14.86 -7.27
C ASP A 40 7.16 13.53 -6.49
N ILE A 41 7.57 12.44 -7.14
CA ILE A 41 7.47 11.08 -6.62
C ILE A 41 8.17 10.95 -5.27
N ASP A 42 9.34 11.57 -5.11
CA ASP A 42 10.14 11.52 -3.89
C ASP A 42 9.40 12.14 -2.69
N LYS A 43 8.42 13.02 -2.91
CA LYS A 43 7.56 13.58 -1.84
C LYS A 43 6.17 12.98 -1.75
N THR A 44 5.81 12.12 -2.68
CA THR A 44 4.40 11.77 -2.89
C THR A 44 4.14 10.30 -2.61
N LEU A 45 5.13 9.41 -2.74
CA LEU A 45 4.92 7.96 -2.66
C LEU A 45 5.31 7.36 -1.31
N PHE A 46 4.50 6.40 -0.87
CA PHE A 46 4.79 5.52 0.26
C PHE A 46 4.37 4.10 -0.11
N SER A 47 5.07 3.11 0.43
CA SER A 47 4.72 1.71 0.22
C SER A 47 3.51 1.28 1.03
N VAL A 48 2.81 0.25 0.54
CA VAL A 48 1.69 -0.37 1.23
C VAL A 48 1.96 -1.86 1.39
N TYR A 49 1.76 -2.35 2.62
CA TYR A 49 2.02 -3.74 3.01
C TYR A 49 0.84 -4.33 3.78
N ASP A 50 0.62 -5.64 3.58
CA ASP A 50 -0.20 -6.46 4.47
C ASP A 50 0.67 -6.79 5.70
N LEU A 51 0.48 -6.07 6.82
CA LEU A 51 1.26 -6.24 8.06
C LEU A 51 0.75 -7.40 8.92
N SER A 52 -0.54 -7.70 8.82
CA SER A 52 -1.19 -8.86 9.43
C SER A 52 -2.37 -9.32 8.58
N LYS A 53 -3.11 -10.35 9.04
CA LYS A 53 -4.32 -10.83 8.37
C LYS A 53 -5.48 -9.83 8.45
N THR A 54 -5.37 -8.85 9.34
CA THR A 54 -6.39 -7.84 9.64
C THR A 54 -5.93 -6.43 9.32
N THR A 55 -4.62 -6.20 9.16
CA THR A 55 -4.05 -4.87 8.97
C THR A 55 -3.24 -4.80 7.68
N THR A 56 -3.74 -3.98 6.77
CA THR A 56 -2.99 -3.45 5.63
C THR A 56 -2.74 -1.98 5.89
N ALA A 57 -1.52 -1.49 5.68
CA ALA A 57 -1.17 -0.12 6.01
C ALA A 57 -0.24 0.52 4.98
N ILE A 58 -0.33 1.83 4.86
CA ILE A 58 0.75 2.65 4.28
C ILE A 58 1.88 2.68 5.32
N VAL A 59 3.10 2.40 4.90
CA VAL A 59 4.26 2.28 5.79
C VAL A 59 5.28 3.37 5.47
N VAL A 60 5.88 3.90 6.53
CA VAL A 60 6.97 4.86 6.53
C VAL A 60 8.08 4.25 7.38
N ASN A 61 9.16 3.81 6.74
CA ASN A 61 10.35 3.34 7.44
C ASN A 61 10.98 4.52 8.20
N LEU A 62 11.29 4.29 9.48
CA LEU A 62 12.13 5.22 10.24
C LEU A 62 13.59 5.01 9.88
N ASP A 63 14.40 6.03 10.12
CA ASP A 63 15.84 6.07 9.82
C ASP A 63 16.19 5.89 8.33
N ASP A 64 15.20 5.99 7.44
CA ASP A 64 15.41 6.03 5.99
C ASP A 64 15.44 7.48 5.47
N SER A 65 16.65 7.95 5.19
CA SER A 65 16.91 9.29 4.62
C SER A 65 16.26 9.55 3.26
N ASN A 66 15.84 8.50 2.53
CA ASN A 66 15.19 8.63 1.23
C ASN A 66 13.66 8.72 1.33
N THR A 67 13.10 8.49 2.52
CA THR A 67 11.66 8.60 2.75
C THR A 67 11.25 10.06 2.92
N ASN A 68 10.17 10.47 2.25
CA ASN A 68 9.65 11.84 2.39
C ASN A 68 9.30 12.15 3.86
N ASN A 69 9.75 13.28 4.37
CA ASN A 69 9.64 13.66 5.78
C ASN A 69 10.28 12.65 6.76
N GLY A 70 11.07 11.67 6.29
CA GLY A 70 11.74 10.65 7.11
C GLY A 70 12.39 11.24 8.37
N PRO A 71 13.30 12.22 8.24
CA PRO A 71 13.94 12.85 9.41
C PRO A 71 12.97 13.45 10.43
N LYS A 72 11.80 13.93 9.98
CA LYS A 72 10.77 14.51 10.87
C LYS A 72 9.93 13.41 11.54
N PHE A 73 9.68 12.31 10.84
CA PHE A 73 9.09 11.12 11.46
C PHE A 73 10.01 10.58 12.56
N ASP A 74 11.31 10.49 12.29
CA ASP A 74 12.34 10.05 13.25
C ASP A 74 12.40 10.98 14.46
N GLU A 75 12.45 12.29 14.23
CA GLU A 75 12.47 13.30 15.30
C GLU A 75 11.25 13.13 16.23
N ILE A 76 10.04 13.09 15.66
CA ILE A 76 8.81 12.94 16.44
C ILE A 76 8.81 11.62 17.20
N PHE A 77 9.18 10.52 16.55
CA PHE A 77 9.22 9.21 17.18
C PHE A 77 10.21 9.21 18.35
N ASN A 78 11.42 9.73 18.16
CA ASN A 78 12.44 9.78 19.21
C ASN A 78 12.03 10.65 20.40
N GLN A 79 11.39 11.81 20.16
CA GLN A 79 10.85 12.66 21.21
C GLN A 79 9.75 11.95 22.02
N VAL A 80 8.83 11.27 21.33
CA VAL A 80 7.76 10.54 22.01
C VAL A 80 8.32 9.32 22.74
N ASN A 81 9.22 8.57 22.14
CA ASN A 81 9.84 7.41 22.79
C ASN A 81 10.63 7.81 24.05
N ALA A 82 11.37 8.92 24.03
CA ALA A 82 12.08 9.40 25.21
C ALA A 82 11.14 9.72 26.39
N LYS A 83 9.89 10.10 26.11
CA LYS A 83 8.89 10.46 27.12
C LYS A 83 8.01 9.28 27.54
N ASP A 84 7.47 8.57 26.56
CA ASP A 84 6.45 7.54 26.73
C ASP A 84 7.07 6.12 26.77
N SER A 85 8.40 6.01 26.60
CA SER A 85 9.19 4.79 26.70
C SER A 85 8.73 3.65 25.78
N LEU A 86 8.41 3.95 24.52
CA LEU A 86 7.80 3.03 23.57
C LEU A 86 8.57 1.72 23.37
N TYR A 87 9.91 1.76 23.34
CA TYR A 87 10.72 0.54 23.18
C TYR A 87 10.54 -0.49 24.30
N ASN A 88 10.03 -0.11 25.48
CA ASN A 88 9.77 -1.08 26.56
C ASN A 88 8.68 -2.10 26.21
N VAL A 89 7.90 -1.87 25.15
CA VAL A 89 6.99 -2.89 24.59
C VAL A 89 7.75 -4.12 24.09
N LEU A 90 8.95 -3.96 23.53
CA LEU A 90 9.78 -5.06 23.03
C LEU A 90 10.26 -5.95 24.19
N TYR A 91 10.65 -5.33 25.30
CA TYR A 91 11.12 -6.02 26.50
C TYR A 91 9.99 -6.58 27.38
N GLN A 92 8.74 -6.53 26.91
CA GLN A 92 7.53 -6.94 27.64
C GLN A 92 7.34 -6.21 28.98
N ASP A 93 8.02 -5.08 29.19
CA ASP A 93 7.87 -4.24 30.39
C ASP A 93 6.90 -3.09 30.09
N THR A 94 5.66 -3.46 29.79
CA THR A 94 4.61 -2.49 29.43
C THR A 94 4.24 -1.56 30.59
N THR A 95 4.65 -1.87 31.82
CA THR A 95 4.39 -1.03 33.00
C THR A 95 5.06 0.34 32.92
N LYS A 96 6.14 0.44 32.13
CA LYS A 96 6.89 1.67 31.89
C LYS A 96 6.39 2.47 30.68
N VAL A 97 5.52 1.89 29.86
CA VAL A 97 5.06 2.51 28.61
C VAL A 97 3.81 3.35 28.89
N GLN A 98 3.82 4.61 28.46
CA GLN A 98 2.70 5.53 28.67
C GLN A 98 1.86 5.70 27.40
N ASN A 99 0.57 6.02 27.58
CA ASN A 99 -0.35 6.41 26.51
C ASN A 99 -0.48 5.43 25.33
N PHE A 100 -0.20 4.14 25.57
CA PHE A 100 -0.17 3.14 24.51
C PHE A 100 -1.32 2.12 24.63
N GLU A 101 -1.66 1.52 23.50
CA GLU A 101 -2.52 0.34 23.40
C GLU A 101 -2.05 -0.54 22.23
N TYR A 102 -2.30 -1.85 22.30
CA TYR A 102 -2.07 -2.73 21.16
C TYR A 102 -3.14 -2.49 20.11
N TYR A 103 -2.70 -2.27 18.88
CA TYR A 103 -3.57 -2.16 17.71
C TYR A 103 -3.80 -3.52 17.05
N ASP A 104 -2.70 -4.22 16.76
CA ASP A 104 -2.72 -5.53 16.14
C ASP A 104 -1.50 -6.34 16.60
N THR A 105 -1.73 -7.57 17.05
CA THR A 105 -0.69 -8.48 17.55
C THR A 105 -0.64 -9.78 16.75
N LEU A 106 -1.33 -9.85 15.61
CA LEU A 106 -1.49 -11.07 14.80
C LEU A 106 -0.47 -11.17 13.67
N GLY A 107 0.23 -10.08 13.36
CA GLY A 107 1.31 -10.04 12.38
C GLY A 107 2.67 -10.36 12.98
N SER A 108 3.72 -10.30 12.15
CA SER A 108 5.11 -10.42 12.60
C SER A 108 5.51 -9.30 13.56
N PHE A 109 4.94 -8.11 13.35
CA PHE A 109 5.12 -6.95 14.23
C PHE A 109 3.90 -6.79 15.13
N LYS A 110 4.15 -6.52 16.41
CA LYS A 110 3.11 -6.01 17.30
C LYS A 110 2.95 -4.52 17.00
N LEU A 111 1.84 -4.17 16.38
CA LEU A 111 1.51 -2.78 16.10
C LEU A 111 0.93 -2.15 17.36
N ILE A 112 1.52 -1.04 17.78
CA ILE A 112 1.05 -0.26 18.92
C ILE A 112 0.55 1.10 18.46
N ARG A 113 -0.45 1.59 19.16
CA ARG A 113 -0.95 2.96 19.02
C ARG A 113 -0.53 3.73 20.26
N ASN A 114 0.16 4.86 20.07
CA ASN A 114 0.44 5.81 21.13
C ASN A 114 -0.26 7.14 20.81
N LYS A 115 -1.06 7.66 21.75
CA LYS A 115 -1.88 8.85 21.52
C LYS A 115 -1.06 10.11 21.27
N THR A 116 0.11 10.24 21.91
CA THR A 116 1.02 11.36 21.69
C THR A 116 1.60 11.30 20.28
N LEU A 117 2.15 10.15 19.89
CA LEU A 117 2.71 9.89 18.57
C LEU A 117 1.68 10.17 17.47
N GLU A 118 0.49 9.58 17.59
CA GLU A 118 -0.58 9.78 16.60
C GLU A 118 -0.91 11.26 16.40
N ARG A 119 -1.06 12.02 17.49
CA ARG A 119 -1.38 13.44 17.42
C ARG A 119 -0.28 14.24 16.73
N GLU A 120 0.98 13.98 17.03
CA GLU A 120 2.10 14.72 16.43
C GLU A 120 2.30 14.36 14.96
N ILE A 121 2.20 13.07 14.62
CA ILE A 121 2.31 12.59 13.24
C ILE A 121 1.19 13.14 12.36
N LYS A 122 -0.06 13.15 12.85
CA LYS A 122 -1.21 13.72 12.14
C LYS A 122 -1.06 15.20 11.78
N LYS A 123 -0.14 15.94 12.40
CA LYS A 123 0.14 17.36 12.04
C LYS A 123 0.97 17.50 10.76
N ILE A 124 1.69 16.46 10.35
CA ILE A 124 2.66 16.53 9.25
C ILE A 124 2.29 15.65 8.05
N VAL A 125 1.25 14.83 8.17
CA VAL A 125 0.75 13.95 7.11
C VAL A 125 -0.56 14.46 6.53
N ASP A 126 -0.82 14.11 5.28
CA ASP A 126 -2.09 14.39 4.63
C ASP A 126 -3.21 13.55 5.24
N LYS A 127 -4.42 14.11 5.28
CA LYS A 127 -5.61 13.41 5.79
C LYS A 127 -6.01 12.20 4.94
N SER A 128 -5.58 12.16 3.68
CA SER A 128 -6.00 11.11 2.75
C SER A 128 -4.96 10.90 1.66
N TYR A 129 -4.87 9.66 1.18
CA TYR A 129 -3.98 9.24 0.11
C TYR A 129 -4.76 8.45 -0.95
N TYR A 130 -4.27 8.44 -2.18
CA TYR A 130 -4.71 7.49 -3.21
C TYR A 130 -3.88 6.22 -3.08
N VAL A 131 -4.51 5.12 -2.69
CA VAL A 131 -3.88 3.80 -2.59
C VAL A 131 -4.10 3.04 -3.88
N TYR A 132 -3.01 2.63 -4.53
CA TYR A 132 -3.01 1.90 -5.79
C TYR A 132 -2.75 0.42 -5.51
N GLY A 133 -3.69 -0.41 -5.94
CA GLY A 133 -3.54 -1.85 -5.97
C GLY A 133 -3.28 -2.38 -7.37
N THR A 134 -3.11 -3.69 -7.47
CA THR A 134 -2.72 -4.38 -8.71
C THR A 134 -3.74 -4.30 -9.86
N LYS A 135 -4.97 -3.84 -9.61
CA LYS A 135 -6.04 -3.72 -10.62
C LYS A 135 -6.72 -2.35 -10.68
N GLY A 136 -6.50 -1.49 -9.69
CA GLY A 136 -7.20 -0.23 -9.55
C GLY A 136 -6.74 0.54 -8.32
N PHE A 137 -7.46 1.60 -7.96
CA PHE A 137 -7.10 2.44 -6.82
C PHE A 137 -8.34 2.92 -6.07
N SER A 138 -8.14 3.33 -4.82
CA SER A 138 -9.13 4.02 -4.00
C SER A 138 -8.48 5.15 -3.23
N LYS A 139 -9.24 6.22 -2.98
CA LYS A 139 -8.85 7.23 -2.00
C LYS A 139 -9.16 6.71 -0.60
N VAL A 140 -8.21 6.79 0.31
CA VAL A 140 -8.28 6.30 1.68
C VAL A 140 -7.99 7.45 2.63
N THR A 141 -8.74 7.55 3.72
CA THR A 141 -8.53 8.54 4.79
C THR A 141 -7.66 7.93 5.89
N ILE A 142 -6.73 8.71 6.43
CA ILE A 142 -5.90 8.29 7.56
C ILE A 142 -6.64 8.58 8.86
N ASN A 143 -7.19 7.52 9.45
CA ASN A 143 -7.92 7.61 10.71
C ASN A 143 -7.02 7.41 11.92
N GLU A 144 -6.00 6.57 11.81
CA GLU A 144 -5.14 6.15 12.90
C GLU A 144 -3.68 6.17 12.48
N VAL A 145 -2.81 6.28 13.49
CA VAL A 145 -1.36 6.15 13.31
C VAL A 145 -0.88 5.14 14.32
N VAL A 146 -0.20 4.11 13.82
CA VAL A 146 0.40 3.06 14.64
C VAL A 146 1.88 2.98 14.35
N CYS A 147 2.64 2.34 15.22
CA CYS A 147 4.03 1.99 14.93
C CYS A 147 4.27 0.51 15.11
N GLY A 148 5.11 -0.05 14.24
CA GLY A 148 5.75 -1.34 14.44
C GLY A 148 7.12 -1.11 15.04
N LEU A 149 7.42 -1.86 16.09
CA LEU A 149 8.74 -1.88 16.72
C LEU A 149 9.36 -3.25 16.51
N ASP A 150 10.66 -3.26 16.30
CA ASP A 150 11.49 -4.46 16.17
C ASP A 150 12.72 -4.37 17.08
N GLU A 151 13.27 -5.52 17.44
CA GLU A 151 14.49 -5.70 18.23
C GLU A 151 15.70 -5.01 17.57
N CYS A 152 15.74 -4.95 16.24
CA CYS A 152 16.71 -4.16 15.48
C CYS A 152 16.54 -2.63 15.55
N ARG A 153 15.48 -2.15 16.20
CA ARG A 153 15.01 -0.74 16.11
C ARG A 153 14.69 -0.29 14.68
N THR A 154 14.53 -1.24 13.75
CA THR A 154 13.92 -1.03 12.44
C THR A 154 12.44 -0.76 12.65
N ASN A 155 12.14 0.46 13.08
CA ASN A 155 10.79 0.88 13.39
C ASN A 155 10.15 1.43 12.13
N PHE A 156 8.83 1.37 12.09
CA PHE A 156 8.07 2.07 11.08
C PHE A 156 6.85 2.73 11.68
N ILE A 157 6.44 3.83 11.06
CA ILE A 157 5.10 4.39 11.25
C ILE A 157 4.20 3.80 10.19
N ALA A 158 3.01 3.38 10.61
CA ALA A 158 2.01 2.80 9.73
C ALA A 158 0.69 3.57 9.84
N PHE A 159 0.04 3.73 8.69
CA PHE A 159 -1.30 4.28 8.57
C PHE A 159 -2.24 3.17 8.11
N PRO A 160 -2.98 2.52 9.03
CA PRO A 160 -3.91 1.46 8.68
C PRO A 160 -4.93 1.95 7.64
N ILE A 161 -5.16 1.11 6.64
CA ILE A 161 -6.10 1.36 5.56
C ILE A 161 -7.41 0.64 5.86
N GLU A 162 -8.48 1.41 5.99
CA GLU A 162 -9.83 0.86 6.13
C GLU A 162 -10.55 0.83 4.77
N ASN A 163 -11.46 -0.14 4.62
CA ASN A 163 -12.43 -0.21 3.51
C ASN A 163 -11.82 -0.23 2.09
N PHE A 164 -10.60 -0.75 1.93
CA PHE A 164 -10.03 -0.97 0.61
C PHE A 164 -10.61 -2.22 -0.05
N ASP A 165 -11.41 -2.02 -1.11
CA ASP A 165 -12.01 -3.11 -1.88
C ASP A 165 -10.96 -3.85 -2.71
N THR A 166 -10.42 -4.93 -2.16
CA THR A 166 -9.42 -5.79 -2.82
C THR A 166 -10.00 -6.63 -3.96
N ALA A 167 -11.31 -6.89 -3.99
CA ALA A 167 -11.95 -7.59 -5.09
C ALA A 167 -11.94 -6.71 -6.35
N LYS A 168 -12.26 -5.43 -6.18
CA LYS A 168 -12.22 -4.41 -7.24
C LYS A 168 -10.81 -3.97 -7.61
N ASN A 169 -10.00 -3.58 -6.62
CA ASN A 169 -8.73 -2.89 -6.85
C ASN A 169 -7.50 -3.81 -6.82
N GLY A 170 -7.68 -5.09 -6.50
CA GLY A 170 -6.58 -6.04 -6.34
C GLY A 170 -5.83 -5.84 -5.02
N LYS A 171 -4.55 -6.23 -5.02
CA LYS A 171 -3.69 -6.12 -3.84
C LYS A 171 -3.10 -4.72 -3.75
N PRO A 172 -3.22 -3.99 -2.64
CA PRO A 172 -2.63 -2.66 -2.51
C PRO A 172 -1.10 -2.76 -2.49
N VAL A 173 -0.42 -1.82 -3.15
CA VAL A 173 1.03 -1.90 -3.40
C VAL A 173 1.75 -0.65 -2.92
N PHE A 174 1.22 0.52 -3.24
CA PHE A 174 1.79 1.82 -2.86
C PHE A 174 0.67 2.87 -2.80
N CYS A 175 0.96 4.03 -2.24
CA CYS A 175 0.04 5.16 -2.23
C CYS A 175 0.70 6.43 -2.76
N SER A 176 -0.13 7.42 -3.05
CA SER A 176 0.28 8.73 -3.52
C SER A 176 -0.59 9.83 -2.89
N LYS A 177 0.00 10.97 -2.52
CA LYS A 177 -0.74 12.19 -2.13
C LYS A 177 -1.60 12.73 -3.27
N GLN A 178 -1.12 12.62 -4.51
CA GLN A 178 -1.82 13.10 -5.70
C GLN A 178 -2.45 11.95 -6.48
N LEU A 179 -3.50 12.27 -7.23
CA LEU A 179 -4.09 11.30 -8.15
C LEU A 179 -3.13 11.11 -9.34
N LEU A 180 -2.72 9.87 -9.57
CA LEU A 180 -1.83 9.46 -10.64
C LEU A 180 -2.66 8.82 -11.74
N LYS A 181 -2.41 9.20 -12.98
CA LYS A 181 -3.01 8.56 -14.14
C LYS A 181 -2.28 7.25 -14.47
N ILE A 182 -2.61 6.22 -13.71
CA ILE A 182 -2.03 4.89 -13.86
C ILE A 182 -2.75 4.11 -14.97
N ASN A 183 -1.97 3.45 -15.81
CA ASN A 183 -2.47 2.53 -16.81
C ASN A 183 -2.29 1.07 -16.35
N TYR A 184 -3.42 0.37 -16.18
CA TYR A 184 -3.45 -1.05 -15.85
C TYR A 184 -3.61 -1.86 -17.14
N GLN A 185 -2.69 -2.78 -17.41
CA GLN A 185 -2.78 -3.67 -18.57
C GLN A 185 -2.90 -5.12 -18.12
N LYS A 186 -3.37 -5.96 -19.04
CA LYS A 186 -3.44 -7.41 -18.81
C LYS A 186 -2.04 -8.03 -18.63
N SER A 187 -1.02 -7.48 -19.29
CA SER A 187 0.34 -8.00 -19.24
C SER A 187 1.36 -6.93 -19.60
N TYR A 188 2.51 -6.98 -18.91
CA TYR A 188 3.72 -6.19 -19.18
C TYR A 188 4.92 -7.11 -19.44
N PHE A 189 4.69 -8.29 -20.02
CA PHE A 189 5.67 -9.38 -20.12
C PHE A 189 7.07 -8.94 -20.59
N ASP A 190 7.17 -8.20 -21.71
CA ASP A 190 8.46 -7.79 -22.27
C ASP A 190 9.22 -6.83 -21.35
N VAL A 191 8.50 -5.90 -20.72
CA VAL A 191 9.10 -4.94 -19.78
C VAL A 191 9.52 -5.65 -18.49
N GLN A 192 8.66 -6.55 -17.99
CA GLN A 192 8.96 -7.34 -16.82
C GLN A 192 10.20 -8.21 -17.03
N LYS A 193 10.33 -8.85 -18.20
CA LYS A 193 11.55 -9.63 -18.54
C LYS A 193 12.79 -8.76 -18.47
N LYS A 194 12.76 -7.58 -19.10
CA LYS A 194 13.89 -6.62 -19.05
C LYS A 194 14.24 -6.17 -17.63
N VAL A 195 13.23 -5.93 -16.79
CA VAL A 195 13.44 -5.56 -15.37
C VAL A 195 14.05 -6.72 -14.59
N LEU A 196 13.59 -7.95 -14.80
CA LEU A 196 14.16 -9.13 -14.15
C LEU A 196 15.61 -9.36 -14.55
N ASP A 197 15.93 -9.25 -15.85
CA ASP A 197 17.31 -9.37 -16.34
C ASP A 197 18.21 -8.28 -15.72
N TYR A 198 17.70 -7.05 -15.55
CA TYR A 198 18.40 -5.96 -14.88
C TYR A 198 18.62 -6.22 -13.39
N GLU A 199 17.61 -6.69 -12.67
CA GLU A 199 17.72 -7.04 -11.24
C GLU A 199 18.73 -8.18 -11.03
N GLU A 200 18.70 -9.21 -11.88
CA GLU A 200 19.62 -10.35 -11.81
C GLU A 200 21.09 -9.90 -11.92
N ILE A 201 21.38 -8.93 -12.78
CA ILE A 201 22.72 -8.32 -12.91
C ILE A 201 23.10 -7.58 -11.62
N LEU A 202 22.19 -6.77 -11.06
CA LEU A 202 22.47 -5.99 -9.84
C LEU A 202 22.69 -6.87 -8.61
N THR A 203 21.97 -7.98 -8.52
CA THR A 203 22.01 -8.88 -7.35
C THR A 203 22.89 -10.10 -7.60
N LYS A 204 23.76 -10.07 -8.62
CA LYS A 204 24.54 -11.25 -9.02
C LYS A 204 25.41 -11.77 -7.86
N ASP A 205 26.00 -10.84 -7.11
CA ASP A 205 26.97 -11.11 -6.06
C ASP A 205 26.37 -11.00 -4.65
N TYR A 206 25.03 -10.94 -4.53
CA TYR A 206 24.37 -10.92 -3.23
C TYR A 206 24.43 -12.32 -2.62
N ASP A 207 24.69 -12.36 -1.31
CA ASP A 207 24.79 -13.56 -0.48
C ASP A 207 23.44 -14.24 -0.23
N TYR A 208 22.34 -13.55 -0.52
CA TYR A 208 20.99 -14.10 -0.50
C TYR A 208 20.17 -13.64 -1.72
N LYS A 209 19.20 -14.48 -2.13
CA LYS A 209 18.20 -14.15 -3.14
C LYS A 209 16.82 -14.56 -2.65
N ASP A 210 15.85 -13.69 -2.88
CA ASP A 210 14.45 -13.97 -2.64
C ASP A 210 13.89 -14.79 -3.81
N ASP A 211 13.05 -15.79 -3.53
CA ASP A 211 12.43 -16.66 -4.55
C ASP A 211 11.29 -15.94 -5.31
N ILE A 212 10.82 -14.81 -4.80
CA ILE A 212 9.78 -14.01 -5.43
C ILE A 212 10.37 -13.12 -6.52
N LYS A 213 9.84 -13.29 -7.73
CA LYS A 213 10.17 -12.45 -8.88
C LYS A 213 9.35 -11.17 -8.89
N THR A 214 10.00 -10.08 -9.28
CA THR A 214 9.36 -8.78 -9.51
C THR A 214 8.27 -8.88 -10.59
N LYS A 215 7.13 -8.25 -10.31
CA LYS A 215 5.98 -8.17 -11.21
C LYS A 215 5.66 -6.72 -11.55
N ILE A 216 5.45 -6.46 -12.84
CA ILE A 216 4.98 -5.15 -13.32
C ILE A 216 3.47 -5.21 -13.48
N PHE A 217 2.74 -4.32 -12.81
CA PHE A 217 1.27 -4.32 -12.86
C PHE A 217 0.67 -3.08 -13.49
N ALA A 218 1.45 -1.99 -13.58
CA ALA A 218 0.96 -0.75 -14.14
C ALA A 218 2.09 0.17 -14.62
N ASN A 219 1.75 1.20 -15.39
CA ASN A 219 2.70 2.22 -15.83
C ASN A 219 2.11 3.64 -15.89
N ILE A 220 3.01 4.63 -15.88
CA ILE A 220 2.76 6.04 -16.15
C ILE A 220 3.82 6.47 -17.18
N GLY A 221 3.46 6.50 -18.46
CA GLY A 221 4.43 6.70 -19.55
C GLY A 221 5.52 5.61 -19.51
N ASP A 222 6.79 6.01 -19.48
CA ASP A 222 7.94 5.09 -19.43
C ASP A 222 8.26 4.58 -18.02
N ALA A 223 7.48 4.96 -17.00
CA ALA A 223 7.67 4.52 -15.62
C ALA A 223 6.75 3.35 -15.29
N TYR A 224 7.35 2.22 -14.94
CA TYR A 224 6.66 0.97 -14.69
C TYR A 224 6.67 0.66 -13.20
N VAL A 225 5.48 0.53 -12.64
CA VAL A 225 5.30 0.24 -11.22
C VAL A 225 5.37 -1.26 -11.00
N ALA A 226 6.18 -1.63 -10.02
CA ALA A 226 6.58 -2.98 -9.74
C ALA A 226 6.37 -3.34 -8.26
N TYR A 227 6.14 -4.61 -8.00
CA TYR A 227 6.23 -5.18 -6.67
C TYR A 227 6.95 -6.53 -6.70
N LYS A 228 7.67 -6.82 -5.62
CA LYS A 228 8.26 -8.12 -5.31
C LYS A 228 7.66 -8.57 -3.99
N ASP A 229 6.53 -9.26 -4.07
CA ASP A 229 5.73 -9.67 -2.92
C ASP A 229 4.75 -10.77 -3.33
N ASP A 230 4.55 -11.76 -2.47
CA ASP A 230 3.52 -12.79 -2.61
C ASP A 230 2.24 -12.49 -1.81
N PHE A 231 2.25 -11.40 -1.03
CA PHE A 231 1.20 -10.96 -0.13
C PHE A 231 0.80 -12.04 0.89
N MET A 232 1.78 -12.86 1.29
CA MET A 232 1.61 -13.90 2.29
C MET A 232 2.12 -13.50 3.66
N TRP A 233 3.06 -12.56 3.78
CA TRP A 233 3.64 -12.15 5.07
C TRP A 233 2.59 -11.82 6.14
N GLY A 234 1.71 -10.85 5.88
CA GLY A 234 0.65 -10.49 6.83
C GLY A 234 -0.31 -11.65 7.12
N LYS A 235 -0.49 -12.59 6.18
CA LYS A 235 -1.47 -13.66 6.34
C LYS A 235 -0.92 -14.89 7.06
N ASP A 236 0.26 -15.32 6.66
CA ASP A 236 0.96 -16.53 7.08
C ASP A 236 2.44 -16.41 6.67
N SER A 237 3.23 -15.74 7.52
CA SER A 237 4.66 -15.51 7.29
C SER A 237 5.44 -16.79 7.02
N LYS A 238 5.07 -17.91 7.66
CA LYS A 238 5.71 -19.23 7.47
C LYS A 238 5.52 -19.80 6.06
N LYS A 239 4.53 -19.30 5.31
CA LYS A 239 4.26 -19.69 3.93
C LYS A 239 4.73 -18.66 2.91
N SER A 240 5.16 -17.48 3.35
CA SER A 240 5.74 -16.52 2.43
C SER A 240 7.07 -17.07 1.91
N LYS A 241 7.29 -16.91 0.61
CA LYS A 241 8.60 -17.12 0.00
C LYS A 241 9.35 -15.81 -0.17
N CYS A 242 8.70 -14.69 0.16
CA CYS A 242 9.32 -13.39 0.19
C CYS A 242 10.04 -13.24 1.53
N ASN A 243 11.23 -12.64 1.56
CA ASN A 243 11.85 -12.19 2.81
C ASN A 243 11.77 -10.65 2.92
N PHE A 244 11.90 -9.97 1.77
CA PHE A 244 11.95 -8.51 1.70
C PHE A 244 10.94 -8.03 0.67
N ALA A 245 9.74 -7.71 1.16
CA ALA A 245 8.66 -7.21 0.32
C ALA A 245 9.05 -5.86 -0.28
N GLY A 246 9.24 -5.84 -1.60
CA GLY A 246 9.76 -4.67 -2.32
C GLY A 246 8.70 -3.98 -3.17
N ARG A 247 8.80 -2.67 -3.27
CA ARG A 247 8.04 -1.79 -4.16
C ARG A 247 9.03 -1.00 -4.99
N ALA A 248 8.77 -0.83 -6.28
CA ALA A 248 9.68 -0.08 -7.12
C ALA A 248 8.98 0.58 -8.31
N ILE A 249 9.62 1.62 -8.85
CA ILE A 249 9.30 2.21 -10.14
C ILE A 249 10.56 2.16 -11.00
N TYR A 250 10.43 1.53 -12.16
CA TYR A 250 11.50 1.42 -13.16
C TYR A 250 11.22 2.32 -14.35
N ILE A 251 12.20 3.12 -14.76
CA ILE A 251 12.13 3.85 -16.03
C ILE A 251 12.71 2.95 -17.11
N VAL A 252 11.87 2.57 -18.06
CA VAL A 252 12.25 1.69 -19.17
C VAL A 252 12.00 2.42 -20.47
N LYS A 253 13.06 3.01 -21.03
CA LYS A 253 13.04 3.70 -22.31
C LYS A 253 13.68 2.84 -23.39
N LYS A 254 13.23 3.01 -24.63
CA LYS A 254 13.86 2.36 -25.79
C LYS A 254 15.34 2.77 -25.86
N ASP A 255 16.22 1.79 -26.05
CA ASP A 255 17.66 1.97 -26.27
C ASP A 255 18.41 2.73 -25.15
N LYS A 256 17.86 2.74 -23.92
CA LYS A 256 18.52 3.32 -22.74
C LYS A 256 18.63 2.28 -21.62
N PRO A 257 19.66 2.39 -20.76
CA PRO A 257 19.73 1.58 -19.55
C PRO A 257 18.47 1.76 -18.70
N ILE A 258 18.01 0.67 -18.08
CA ILE A 258 16.94 0.73 -17.09
C ILE A 258 17.42 1.54 -15.89
N LYS A 259 16.58 2.45 -15.40
CA LYS A 259 16.82 3.18 -14.16
C LYS A 259 15.81 2.73 -13.11
N LYS A 260 16.30 2.27 -11.95
CA LYS A 260 15.47 2.15 -10.74
C LYS A 260 15.27 3.57 -10.20
N PHE A 261 14.06 4.10 -10.36
CA PHE A 261 13.77 5.50 -10.08
C PHE A 261 13.29 5.73 -8.66
N TRP A 262 12.43 4.84 -8.18
CA TRP A 262 12.02 4.78 -6.78
C TRP A 262 12.04 3.31 -6.37
N ALA A 263 12.45 3.04 -5.15
CA ALA A 263 12.34 1.72 -4.57
C ALA A 263 12.25 1.86 -3.05
N ASP A 264 11.44 1.00 -2.48
CA ASP A 264 11.22 0.93 -1.04
C ASP A 264 10.97 -0.54 -0.69
N GLY A 265 11.37 -0.90 0.53
CA GLY A 265 11.36 -2.25 1.03
C GLY A 265 11.05 -2.23 2.51
N LEU A 266 10.34 -3.25 2.96
CA LEU A 266 10.14 -3.48 4.38
C LEU A 266 10.87 -4.77 4.73
N ASP A 267 11.80 -4.68 5.68
CA ASP A 267 12.35 -5.86 6.31
C ASP A 267 11.26 -6.49 7.18
N LEU A 268 10.79 -7.66 6.75
CA LEU A 268 9.81 -8.46 7.46
C LEU A 268 10.44 -9.72 8.06
N PHE A 269 11.71 -9.97 7.74
CA PHE A 269 12.45 -11.17 8.12
C PHE A 269 12.93 -11.09 9.58
N GLY A 270 13.16 -9.88 10.09
CA GLY A 270 13.37 -9.63 11.53
C GLY A 270 14.59 -10.37 12.07
N ILE A 271 15.66 -10.49 11.28
CA ILE A 271 16.93 -11.00 11.81
C ILE A 271 17.38 -10.00 12.88
N PRO A 272 17.61 -10.44 14.12
CA PRO A 272 18.20 -9.58 15.12
C PRO A 272 19.53 -9.04 14.60
N CYS A 273 19.73 -7.74 14.73
CA CYS A 273 20.97 -7.08 14.37
C CYS A 273 22.02 -7.49 15.40
N ASP A 274 23.18 -7.97 14.94
CA ASP A 274 24.34 -8.25 15.80
C ASP A 274 24.83 -7.01 16.56
#